data_AF-A0A832ZSM3-F1
#
_entry.id   AF-A0A832ZSM3-F1
#
_cell.length_a   1.000
_cell.length_b   1.000
_cell.length_c   1.000
_cell.angle_alpha   90.00
_cell.angle_beta   90.00
_cell.angle_gamma   90.00
#
_symmetry.space_group_name_H-M   'P 1'
#
loop_
_entity.id
_entity.type
_entity.pdbx_description
1 polymer ?
#
loop_
_entity_poly.entity_id
_entity_poly.type
_entity_poly.pdbx_seq_one_letter_code
_entity_poly.pdbx_strand_id
1 'polypeptide(L)'
;MRLDIVKLLEPFAKGMNVKVINCGGIFQLPYETRSINLFDRMIRNKISRVDIGGKSYHVLVFLDNAGLRRRYYVCVGSTIRITTSDRLVSDDMSGLKLRVKAPAIVIEGCRIELEWSRSRFILTSNIIESCRRCYRAA
;
A
#
# COMPACT_ATOMS: atom_id res chain seq x y z
N MET A 1 8.47 -9.93 16.38
CA MET A 1 9.36 -8.84 15.96
C MET A 1 8.51 -7.60 15.76
N ARG A 2 8.66 -6.59 16.63
CA ARG A 2 7.85 -5.36 16.58
C ARG A 2 8.41 -4.47 15.47
N LEU A 3 7.57 -4.03 14.54
CA LEU A 3 7.98 -3.11 13.48
C LEU A 3 8.47 -1.80 14.13
N ASP A 4 9.72 -1.43 13.88
CA ASP A 4 10.20 -0.11 14.25
C ASP A 4 9.89 0.88 13.12
N ILE A 5 8.68 1.44 13.17
CA ILE A 5 8.22 2.40 12.16
C ILE A 5 9.06 3.69 12.17
N VAL A 6 9.68 4.04 13.31
CA VAL A 6 10.54 5.22 13.41
C VAL A 6 11.79 5.01 12.56
N LYS A 7 12.43 3.86 12.73
CA LYS A 7 13.60 3.49 11.91
C LYS A 7 13.28 3.46 10.41
N LEU A 8 12.12 2.89 10.05
CA LEU A 8 11.68 2.87 8.65
C LEU A 8 11.43 4.27 8.06
N LEU A 9 11.10 5.26 8.90
CA LEU A 9 10.84 6.64 8.51
C LEU A 9 12.08 7.54 8.53
N GLU A 10 13.23 7.08 9.03
CA GLU A 10 14.48 7.87 9.08
C GLU A 10 14.85 8.54 7.74
N PRO A 11 14.81 7.84 6.58
CA PRO A 11 15.15 8.46 5.30
C PRO A 11 14.20 9.61 4.92
N PHE A 12 12.93 9.51 5.33
CA PHE A 12 11.92 10.53 5.08
C PHE A 12 12.02 11.69 6.07
N ALA A 13 12.26 11.39 7.35
CA ALA A 13 12.30 12.36 8.43
C ALA A 13 13.56 13.23 8.41
N LYS A 14 14.68 12.78 7.81
CA LYS A 14 15.92 13.57 7.67
C LYS A 14 16.39 14.24 8.97
N GLY A 15 16.35 13.49 10.08
CA GLY A 15 16.73 13.97 11.41
C GLY A 15 15.66 14.75 12.17
N MET A 16 14.46 14.93 11.61
CA MET A 16 13.31 15.46 12.34
C MET A 16 12.80 14.46 13.39
N ASN A 17 12.26 14.97 14.50
CA ASN A 17 11.59 14.14 15.50
C ASN A 17 10.36 13.45 14.89
N VAL A 18 10.25 12.14 15.13
CA VAL A 18 9.14 11.29 14.68
C VAL A 18 8.35 10.82 15.91
N LYS A 19 7.08 11.19 15.98
CA LYS A 19 6.14 10.75 17.02
C LYS A 19 5.08 9.85 16.40
N VAL A 20 5.00 8.60 16.85
CA VAL A 20 3.96 7.67 16.39
C VAL A 20 2.67 7.94 17.17
N ILE A 21 1.62 8.35 16.46
CA ILE A 21 0.29 8.61 17.04
C ILE A 21 -0.55 7.33 17.03
N ASN A 22 -0.50 6.58 15.93
CA ASN A 22 -1.16 5.28 15.78
C ASN A 22 -0.30 4.39 14.87
N CYS A 23 -0.19 3.10 15.20
CA CYS A 23 0.52 2.11 14.39
C CYS A 23 -0.47 1.08 13.82
N GLY A 24 -0.76 1.17 12.53
CA GLY A 24 -1.59 0.19 11.82
C GLY A 24 -0.85 -1.11 11.48
N GLY A 25 0.49 -1.10 11.53
CA GLY A 25 1.33 -2.26 11.30
C GLY A 25 1.68 -2.51 9.83
N ILE A 26 2.02 -3.76 9.51
CA ILE A 26 2.54 -4.16 8.20
C ILE A 26 1.42 -4.81 7.36
N PHE A 27 1.37 -4.46 6.08
CA PHE A 27 0.55 -5.13 5.06
C PHE A 27 1.43 -6.08 4.24
N GLN A 28 1.05 -7.36 4.16
CA GLN A 28 1.87 -8.37 3.48
C GLN A 28 1.62 -8.38 1.97
N LEU A 29 2.66 -8.62 1.19
CA LEU A 29 2.62 -8.81 -0.26
C LEU A 29 3.16 -10.20 -0.63
N PRO A 30 2.70 -10.77 -1.77
CA PRO A 30 1.56 -10.30 -2.57
C PRO A 30 0.24 -10.43 -1.78
N TYR A 31 -0.72 -9.56 -2.09
CA TYR A 31 -2.07 -9.66 -1.53
C TYR A 31 -3.07 -9.85 -2.64
N GLU A 32 -3.98 -10.80 -2.44
CA GLU A 32 -5.04 -11.13 -3.38
C GLU A 32 -6.42 -10.93 -2.75
N THR A 33 -7.36 -10.44 -3.54
CA THR A 33 -8.75 -10.30 -3.10
C THR A 33 -9.71 -10.33 -4.28
N ARG A 34 -10.95 -10.75 -4.00
CA ARG A 34 -12.12 -10.51 -4.86
C ARG A 34 -13.04 -9.43 -4.30
N SER A 35 -12.82 -9.02 -3.05
CA SER A 35 -13.70 -8.12 -2.31
C SER A 35 -13.01 -6.77 -2.08
N ILE A 36 -13.57 -5.74 -2.71
CA ILE A 36 -13.14 -4.35 -2.54
C ILE A 36 -13.36 -3.92 -1.09
N ASN A 37 -14.46 -4.32 -0.46
CA ASN A 37 -14.78 -3.96 0.92
C ASN A 37 -13.79 -4.58 1.91
N LEU A 38 -13.37 -5.83 1.67
CA LEU A 38 -12.35 -6.48 2.49
C LEU A 38 -11.01 -5.75 2.33
N PHE A 39 -10.63 -5.42 1.10
CA PHE A 39 -9.43 -4.66 0.82
C PHE A 39 -9.42 -3.30 1.50
N ASP A 40 -10.51 -2.53 1.37
CA ASP A 40 -10.64 -1.21 1.98
C ASP A 40 -10.47 -1.28 3.50
N ARG A 41 -11.16 -2.23 4.15
CA ARG A 41 -11.03 -2.47 5.60
C ARG A 41 -9.60 -2.85 5.99
N MET A 42 -8.99 -3.77 5.26
CA MET A 42 -7.63 -4.23 5.54
C MET A 42 -6.61 -3.10 5.43
N ILE A 43 -6.66 -2.30 4.35
CA ILE A 43 -5.75 -1.17 4.17
C ILE A 43 -5.97 -0.12 5.26
N ARG A 44 -7.22 0.27 5.54
CA ARG A 44 -7.50 1.27 6.60
C ARG A 44 -6.95 0.87 7.95
N ASN A 45 -7.06 -0.41 8.30
CA ASN A 45 -6.52 -0.95 9.56
C ASN A 45 -4.98 -0.96 9.59
N LYS A 46 -4.30 -0.87 8.43
CA LYS A 46 -2.84 -0.79 8.34
C LYS A 46 -2.29 0.62 8.24
N ILE A 47 -3.13 1.65 8.05
CA ILE A 47 -2.67 3.04 8.01
C ILE A 47 -2.23 3.45 9.41
N SER A 48 -0.95 3.79 9.52
CA SER A 48 -0.36 4.41 10.69
C SER A 48 -0.49 5.93 10.60
N ARG A 49 -0.56 6.61 11.74
CA ARG A 49 -0.48 8.06 11.84
C ARG A 49 0.76 8.45 12.61
N VAL A 50 1.56 9.35 12.05
CA VAL A 50 2.81 9.80 12.63
C VAL A 50 2.92 11.32 12.48
N ASP A 51 3.51 11.98 13.47
CA ASP A 51 3.89 13.38 13.37
C ASP A 51 5.39 13.47 13.15
N ILE A 52 5.81 14.22 12.12
CA ILE A 52 7.20 14.43 11.75
C ILE A 52 7.44 15.93 11.63
N GLY A 53 8.32 16.47 12.47
CA GLY A 53 8.63 17.91 12.45
C GLY A 53 7.39 18.81 12.64
N GLY A 54 6.42 18.36 13.44
CA GLY A 54 5.17 19.11 13.71
C GLY A 54 4.08 18.97 12.65
N LYS A 55 4.28 18.15 11.61
CA LYS A 55 3.27 17.85 10.58
C LYS A 55 2.78 16.41 10.71
N SER A 56 1.47 16.19 10.55
CA SER A 56 0.88 14.86 10.60
C SER A 56 0.87 14.18 9.24
N TYR A 57 1.21 12.90 9.23
CA TYR A 57 1.29 12.05 8.05
C TYR A 57 0.60 10.71 8.29
N HIS A 58 0.02 10.18 7.22
CA HIS A 58 -0.41 8.80 7.11
C HIS A 58 0.70 7.97 6.47
N VAL A 59 0.93 6.78 7.05
CA VAL A 59 1.99 5.86 6.62
C VAL A 59 1.40 4.47 6.40
N LEU A 60 1.69 3.89 5.24
CA LEU A 60 1.46 2.47 4.96
C LEU A 60 2.80 1.77 4.80
N VAL A 61 2.97 0.64 5.48
CA VAL A 61 4.15 -0.20 5.35
C VAL A 61 3.74 -1.51 4.73
N PHE A 62 4.36 -1.83 3.59
CA PHE A 62 4.22 -3.11 2.94
C PHE A 62 5.46 -3.97 3.17
N LEU A 63 5.27 -5.27 3.34
CA LEU A 63 6.34 -6.26 3.40
C LEU A 63 6.17 -7.24 2.25
N ASP A 64 7.14 -7.22 1.33
CA ASP A 64 7.27 -8.23 0.30
C ASP A 64 8.17 -9.36 0.79
N ASN A 65 7.60 -10.56 0.85
CA ASN A 65 8.32 -11.80 1.17
C ASN A 65 8.60 -12.64 -0.09
N ALA A 66 8.38 -12.10 -1.29
CA ALA A 66 8.72 -12.80 -2.52
C ALA A 66 10.25 -13.00 -2.61
N GLY A 67 10.68 -14.27 -2.53
CA GLY A 67 12.08 -14.67 -2.62
C GLY A 67 12.80 -14.78 -1.27
N LEU A 68 14.14 -14.71 -1.31
CA LEU A 68 15.01 -14.99 -0.15
C LEU A 68 15.22 -13.79 0.80
N ARG A 69 14.75 -12.59 0.44
CA ARG A 69 14.98 -11.37 1.23
C ARG A 69 13.68 -10.63 1.46
N ARG A 70 13.45 -10.24 2.71
CA ARG A 70 12.36 -9.35 3.11
C ARG A 70 12.62 -7.95 2.58
N ARG A 71 11.64 -7.35 1.91
CA ARG A 71 11.71 -5.97 1.42
C ARG A 71 10.57 -5.16 2.00
N TYR A 72 10.89 -4.05 2.64
CA TYR A 72 9.89 -3.11 3.13
C TYR A 72 9.68 -1.98 2.14
N TYR A 73 8.42 -1.65 1.89
CA TYR A 73 8.03 -0.47 1.15
C TYR A 73 7.24 0.44 2.07
N VAL A 74 7.71 1.68 2.21
CA VAL A 74 7.11 2.67 3.10
C VAL A 74 6.51 3.77 2.25
N CYS A 75 5.20 3.92 2.34
CA CYS A 75 4.45 4.94 1.62
C CYS A 75 3.96 6.03 2.57
N VAL A 76 4.27 7.28 2.26
CA VAL A 76 4.02 8.42 3.15
C VAL A 76 3.23 9.52 2.44
N GLY A 77 2.16 10.01 3.08
CA GLY A 77 1.36 11.13 2.58
C GLY A 77 0.59 11.81 3.69
N SER A 78 0.24 13.08 3.50
CA SER A 78 -0.73 13.79 4.35
C SER A 78 -2.08 13.09 4.40
N THR A 79 -2.46 12.41 3.31
CA THR A 79 -3.65 11.56 3.24
C THR A 79 -3.37 10.30 2.44
N ILE A 80 -4.05 9.22 2.82
CA ILE A 80 -4.11 7.95 2.10
C ILE A 80 -5.59 7.59 1.98
N ARG A 81 -6.06 7.39 0.75
CA ARG A 81 -7.46 7.09 0.44
C ARG A 81 -7.53 5.82 -0.39
N ILE A 82 -8.66 5.13 -0.30
CA ILE A 82 -8.97 3.99 -1.17
C ILE A 82 -10.09 4.44 -2.11
N THR A 83 -9.92 4.14 -3.38
CA THR A 83 -10.86 4.50 -4.46
C THR A 83 -11.06 3.31 -5.38
N THR A 84 -12.05 3.39 -6.25
CA THR A 84 -12.28 2.39 -7.30
C THR A 84 -12.36 3.06 -8.66
N SER A 85 -11.84 2.41 -9.70
CA SER A 85 -12.02 2.80 -11.10
C SER A 85 -12.73 1.67 -11.86
N ASP A 86 -13.58 2.02 -12.81
CA ASP A 86 -14.12 1.02 -13.74
C ASP A 86 -13.04 0.61 -14.74
N ARG A 87 -12.85 -0.69 -14.92
CA ARG A 87 -11.82 -1.26 -15.79
C ARG A 87 -12.40 -2.41 -16.60
N LEU A 88 -12.01 -2.46 -17.88
CA LEU A 88 -12.21 -3.64 -18.73
C LEU A 88 -11.03 -4.59 -18.52
N VAL A 89 -11.32 -5.81 -18.10
CA VAL A 89 -10.32 -6.85 -17.87
C VAL A 89 -10.69 -8.12 -18.63
N SER A 90 -9.69 -8.91 -19.01
CA SER A 90 -9.91 -10.24 -19.56
C SER A 90 -9.91 -11.24 -18.41
N ASP A 91 -10.90 -12.13 -18.39
CA ASP A 91 -10.88 -13.28 -17.48
C ASP A 91 -10.15 -14.44 -18.16
N ASP A 92 -8.95 -14.76 -17.68
CA ASP A 92 -8.08 -15.75 -18.31
C ASP A 92 -8.69 -17.16 -18.36
N MET A 93 -9.66 -17.48 -17.50
CA MET A 93 -10.30 -18.80 -17.46
C MET A 93 -11.44 -18.93 -18.47
N SER A 94 -12.22 -17.87 -18.69
CA SER A 94 -13.39 -17.89 -19.59
C SER A 94 -13.15 -17.19 -20.93
N GLY A 95 -12.08 -16.41 -21.06
CA GLY A 95 -11.82 -15.55 -22.23
C GLY A 95 -12.76 -14.35 -22.35
N LEU A 96 -13.64 -14.13 -21.36
CA LEU A 96 -14.62 -13.06 -21.38
C LEU A 96 -13.99 -11.71 -21.00
N LYS A 97 -14.45 -10.64 -21.64
CA LYS A 97 -14.15 -9.26 -21.23
C LYS A 97 -15.15 -8.82 -20.17
N LEU A 98 -14.67 -8.60 -18.96
CA LEU A 98 -15.48 -8.19 -17.82
C LEU A 98 -15.25 -6.71 -17.51
N ARG A 99 -16.32 -6.00 -17.13
CA ARG A 99 -16.22 -4.69 -16.49
C ARG A 99 -16.16 -4.91 -14.98
N VAL A 100 -15.05 -4.51 -14.37
CA VAL A 100 -14.81 -4.67 -12.93
C VAL A 100 -14.44 -3.33 -12.30
N LYS A 101 -14.72 -3.18 -11.01
CA LYS A 101 -14.27 -2.04 -10.21
C LYS A 101 -12.91 -2.34 -9.60
N ALA A 102 -11.84 -1.84 -10.22
CA ALA A 102 -10.48 -2.02 -9.75
C ALA A 102 -10.22 -1.14 -8.52
N PRO A 103 -9.85 -1.71 -7.36
CA PRO A 103 -9.49 -0.94 -6.19
C PRO A 103 -8.10 -0.30 -6.36
N ALA A 104 -7.93 0.90 -5.82
CA ALA A 104 -6.67 1.61 -5.82
C ALA A 104 -6.43 2.39 -4.53
N ILE A 105 -5.18 2.42 -4.09
CA ILE A 105 -4.70 3.27 -3.01
C ILE A 105 -4.20 4.58 -3.62
N VAL A 106 -4.66 5.72 -3.09
CA VAL A 106 -4.28 7.06 -3.54
C VAL A 106 -3.54 7.77 -2.41
N ILE A 107 -2.31 8.18 -2.70
CA ILE A 107 -1.41 8.87 -1.76
C ILE A 107 -0.94 10.16 -2.44
N GLU A 108 -1.50 11.31 -2.06
CA GLU A 108 -1.17 12.62 -2.65
C GLU A 108 -1.07 12.63 -4.19
N GLY A 109 -2.11 12.11 -4.85
CA GLY A 109 -2.19 12.03 -6.32
C GLY A 109 -1.40 10.87 -6.94
N CYS A 110 -0.63 10.13 -6.16
CA CYS A 110 -0.01 8.88 -6.59
C CYS A 110 -1.01 7.73 -6.45
N ARG A 111 -1.32 7.03 -7.55
CA ARG A 111 -2.33 5.95 -7.59
C ARG A 111 -1.65 4.59 -7.72
N ILE A 112 -1.86 3.72 -6.74
CA ILE A 112 -1.46 2.31 -6.73
C ILE A 112 -2.72 1.49 -6.99
N GLU A 113 -2.97 1.14 -8.24
CA GLU A 113 -4.14 0.35 -8.66
C GLU A 113 -3.79 -1.13 -8.72
N LEU A 114 -4.66 -1.99 -8.17
CA LEU A 114 -4.41 -3.43 -8.16
C LEU A 114 -4.54 -4.01 -9.58
N GLU A 115 -3.67 -4.97 -9.87
CA GLU A 115 -3.69 -5.72 -11.13
C GLU A 115 -4.81 -6.77 -11.10
N TRP A 116 -5.37 -7.08 -12.27
CA TRP A 116 -6.30 -8.19 -12.41
C TRP A 116 -5.59 -9.41 -12.95
N SER A 117 -5.73 -10.55 -12.27
CA SER A 117 -5.22 -11.85 -12.74
C SER A 117 -6.04 -12.99 -12.16
N ARG A 118 -6.32 -14.03 -12.95
CA ARG A 118 -7.04 -15.25 -12.50
C ARG A 118 -8.31 -14.97 -11.68
N SER A 119 -9.11 -14.02 -12.16
CA SER A 119 -10.34 -13.54 -11.52
C SER A 119 -10.17 -12.94 -10.12
N ARG A 120 -9.02 -12.31 -9.85
CA ARG A 120 -8.68 -11.66 -8.58
C ARG A 120 -7.94 -10.35 -8.81
N PHE A 121 -8.07 -9.45 -7.85
CA PHE A 121 -7.21 -8.27 -7.75
C PHE A 121 -5.97 -8.61 -6.94
N ILE A 122 -4.80 -8.26 -7.47
CA ILE A 122 -3.50 -8.55 -6.90
C ILE A 122 -2.75 -7.24 -6.66
N LEU A 123 -2.25 -7.08 -5.43
CA LEU A 123 -1.30 -6.04 -5.07
C LEU A 123 0.09 -6.67 -4.94
N THR A 124 1.03 -6.19 -5.75
CA THR A 124 2.43 -6.63 -5.78
C THR A 124 3.38 -5.46 -5.50
N SER A 125 4.64 -5.77 -5.22
CA SER A 125 5.69 -4.76 -5.01
C SER A 125 5.95 -3.90 -6.25
N ASN A 126 5.92 -4.48 -7.45
CA ASN A 126 6.13 -3.73 -8.71
C ASN A 126 5.16 -2.55 -8.85
N ILE A 127 3.88 -2.75 -8.51
CA ILE A 127 2.87 -1.68 -8.57
C ILE A 127 3.19 -0.59 -7.54
N ILE A 128 3.64 -0.97 -6.35
CA ILE A 128 3.99 -0.02 -5.27
C ILE A 128 5.25 0.79 -5.64
N GLU A 129 6.23 0.16 -6.28
CA GLU A 129 7.47 0.81 -6.74
C GLU A 129 7.21 1.92 -7.75
N SER A 130 6.14 1.80 -8.55
CA SER A 130 5.73 2.86 -9.47
C SER A 130 5.28 4.15 -8.75
N CYS A 131 4.98 4.06 -7.45
CA CYS A 131 4.47 5.19 -6.70
C CYS A 131 5.58 6.03 -6.06
N ARG A 132 5.76 7.27 -6.56
CA ARG A 132 6.75 8.25 -6.03
C ARG A 132 6.59 8.65 -4.56
N ARG A 133 5.49 8.26 -3.91
CA ARG A 133 5.24 8.46 -2.47
C ARG A 133 5.68 7.28 -1.62
N CYS A 134 6.16 6.22 -2.26
CA CYS A 134 6.67 5.02 -1.65
C CYS A 134 8.18 4.95 -1.91
N TYR A 135 8.92 4.52 -0.90
CA TYR A 135 10.32 4.19 -1.04
C TYR A 135 10.59 2.82 -0.44
N ARG A 136 11.61 2.15 -0.96
CA ARG A 136 12.08 0.89 -0.39
C ARG A 136 12.94 1.19 0.83
N ALA A 137 12.56 0.64 1.98
CA ALA A 137 13.36 0.67 3.19
C ALA A 137 14.19 -0.63 3.28
N ALA A 138 15.49 -0.47 3.51
CA ALA A 138 16.47 -1.56 3.59
C ALA A 138 16.43 -2.29 4.95
#